data_AF-A0A9X5KZU1-F1
#
_entry.id   AF-A0A9X5KZU1-F1
#
_cell.length_a   1.000
_cell.length_b   1.000
_cell.length_c   1.000
_cell.angle_alpha   90.00
_cell.angle_beta   90.00
_cell.angle_gamma   90.00
#
_symmetry.space_group_name_H-M   'P 1'
#
loop_
_entity.id
_entity.type
_entity.pdbx_description
1 polymer ?
#
loop_
_entity_poly.entity_id
_entity_poly.type
_entity_poly.pdbx_seq_one_letter_code
_entity_poly.pdbx_strand_id
1 'polypeptide(L)'
;MSFALVRAAATCLLAATTLLGCASAPKETWTNKGPSEIATERGQRACYADANIIGGERVFGMLCAAPINGLLTDGDPVIMAGPAYHRLFKVHLSETTKGINVPLGDKTGLLQCDPLKTHADKSAPETACKITVDGKMVVSTKITFADK
;
A
#
# COMPACT_ATOMS: atom_id res chain seq x y z
N MET A 1 44.69 -52.93 24.36
CA MET A 1 44.63 -51.97 23.22
C MET A 1 43.22 -51.41 23.15
N SER A 2 43.15 -50.08 23.27
CA SER A 2 42.10 -49.15 22.84
C SER A 2 40.64 -49.37 23.25
N PHE A 3 40.29 -48.77 24.39
CA PHE A 3 38.98 -48.14 24.62
C PHE A 3 38.86 -46.91 23.72
N ALA A 4 38.11 -46.99 22.63
CA ALA A 4 37.53 -45.81 21.97
C ALA A 4 36.69 -46.29 20.79
N LEU A 5 35.36 -46.32 20.94
CA LEU A 5 34.37 -46.13 19.87
C LEU A 5 32.94 -46.23 20.46
N VAL A 6 32.69 -45.56 21.58
CA VAL A 6 31.33 -45.37 22.11
C VAL A 6 31.16 -43.88 22.37
N ARG A 7 31.13 -43.06 21.32
CA ARG A 7 30.86 -41.61 21.47
C ARG A 7 30.49 -40.86 20.17
N ALA A 8 29.93 -41.54 19.17
CA ALA A 8 29.61 -40.91 17.89
C ALA A 8 28.14 -41.05 17.47
N ALA A 9 27.20 -41.03 18.42
CA ALA A 9 25.77 -41.12 18.11
C ALA A 9 24.87 -40.18 18.92
N ALA A 10 25.41 -39.08 19.48
CA ALA A 10 24.64 -38.18 20.36
C ALA A 10 24.71 -36.69 19.95
N THR A 11 25.11 -36.38 18.71
CA THR A 11 25.27 -34.99 18.25
C THR A 11 24.38 -34.58 17.07
N CYS A 12 23.49 -35.45 16.59
CA CYS A 12 22.61 -35.14 15.44
C CYS A 12 21.13 -34.92 15.79
N LEU A 13 20.78 -34.60 17.05
CA LEU A 13 19.37 -34.40 17.46
C LEU A 13 19.03 -32.97 17.93
N LEU A 14 19.95 -32.01 17.88
CA LEU A 14 19.71 -30.63 18.36
C LEU A 14 19.68 -29.56 17.26
N ALA A 15 19.84 -29.94 15.99
CA ALA A 15 19.83 -28.98 14.88
C ALA A 15 18.48 -28.87 14.13
N ALA A 16 17.46 -29.61 14.56
CA ALA A 16 16.18 -29.68 13.84
C ALA A 16 15.05 -28.80 14.43
N THR A 17 15.24 -28.18 15.60
CA THR A 17 14.17 -27.41 16.27
C THR A 17 14.18 -25.91 15.95
N THR A 18 15.16 -25.38 15.23
CA THR A 18 15.24 -23.94 14.91
C THR A 18 14.57 -23.56 13.58
N LEU A 19 14.07 -24.53 12.80
CA LEU A 19 13.44 -24.27 11.49
C LEU A 19 11.90 -24.41 11.49
N LEU A 20 11.28 -24.70 12.65
CA LEU A 20 9.82 -24.85 12.77
C LEU A 20 9.06 -23.55 12.98
N GLY A 21 9.76 -22.42 13.08
CA GLY A 21 9.14 -21.12 12.91
C GLY A 21 9.06 -20.81 11.43
N CYS A 22 7.99 -21.23 10.73
CA CYS A 22 7.56 -20.53 9.52
C CYS A 22 7.48 -19.06 9.88
N ALA A 23 8.52 -18.29 9.56
CA ALA A 23 8.60 -16.87 9.86
C ALA A 23 7.61 -16.14 8.94
N SER A 24 6.32 -16.28 9.22
CA SER A 24 5.36 -15.28 8.79
C SER A 24 5.86 -13.97 9.40
N ALA A 25 6.26 -13.03 8.55
CA ALA A 25 6.59 -11.69 8.98
C ALA A 25 5.51 -11.21 9.98
N PRO A 26 5.89 -10.60 11.11
CA PRO A 26 4.93 -10.18 12.11
C PRO A 26 3.86 -9.32 11.41
N LYS A 27 2.58 -9.64 11.64
CA LYS A 27 1.49 -8.85 11.09
C LYS A 27 1.67 -7.42 11.60
N GLU A 28 1.76 -6.47 10.68
CA GLU A 28 1.83 -5.03 10.97
C GLU A 28 0.75 -4.64 11.99
N THR A 29 1.15 -4.09 13.13
CA THR A 29 0.25 -3.78 14.27
C THR A 29 -0.17 -2.32 14.34
N TRP A 30 0.47 -1.45 13.56
CA TRP A 30 0.19 -0.04 13.58
C TRP A 30 -1.19 0.29 12.98
N THR A 31 -1.74 1.41 13.42
CA THR A 31 -3.01 1.99 12.97
C THR A 31 -2.89 3.51 12.94
N ASN A 32 -3.51 4.15 11.94
CA ASN A 32 -3.64 5.58 11.79
C ASN A 32 -2.29 6.31 11.87
N LYS A 33 -1.45 6.09 10.86
CA LYS A 33 -0.24 6.89 10.62
C LYS A 33 -0.57 8.34 10.26
N GLY A 34 -1.81 8.60 9.86
CA GLY A 34 -2.33 9.92 9.53
C GLY A 34 -2.18 10.24 8.04
N PRO A 35 -2.54 11.46 7.62
CA PRO A 35 -2.35 11.89 6.24
C PRO A 35 -0.86 11.95 5.90
N SER A 36 -0.52 11.57 4.67
CA SER A 36 0.85 11.65 4.14
C SER A 36 0.86 12.34 2.77
N GLU A 37 2.04 12.73 2.31
CA GLU A 37 2.25 13.28 0.98
C GLU A 37 3.15 12.34 0.19
N ILE A 38 2.76 12.02 -1.04
CA ILE A 38 3.55 11.21 -1.98
C ILE A 38 3.77 12.00 -3.27
N ALA A 39 4.97 11.88 -3.83
CA ALA A 39 5.31 12.46 -5.12
C ALA A 39 5.75 11.35 -6.08
N THR A 40 5.19 11.34 -7.28
CA THR A 40 5.62 10.42 -8.34
C THR A 40 6.96 10.84 -8.91
N GLU A 41 7.71 9.89 -9.46
CA GLU A 41 8.96 10.13 -10.18
C GLU A 41 8.92 9.43 -11.53
N ARG A 42 9.77 9.84 -12.48
CA ARG A 42 9.78 9.24 -13.81
C ARG A 42 9.96 7.72 -13.75
N GLY A 43 8.98 7.00 -14.30
CA GLY A 43 8.99 5.53 -14.33
C GLY A 43 8.71 4.85 -12.98
N GLN A 44 8.48 5.60 -11.90
CA GLN A 44 8.25 5.06 -10.57
C GLN A 44 6.90 5.50 -10.00
N ARG A 45 6.21 4.53 -9.39
CA ARG A 45 4.95 4.78 -8.71
C ARG A 45 5.24 5.15 -7.27
N ALA A 46 4.53 6.14 -6.76
CA ALA A 46 4.58 6.46 -5.33
C ALA A 46 3.39 5.83 -4.62
N CYS A 47 3.61 5.32 -3.41
CA CYS A 47 2.59 4.61 -2.64
C CYS A 47 2.63 5.04 -1.18
N TYR A 48 1.46 5.18 -0.58
CA TYR A 48 1.26 5.31 0.84
C TYR A 48 0.27 4.27 1.34
N ALA A 49 0.54 3.72 2.52
CA ALA A 49 -0.33 2.75 3.14
C ALA A 49 -0.61 3.13 4.59
N ASP A 50 -1.89 3.07 4.94
CA ASP A 50 -2.38 3.25 6.30
C ASP A 50 -3.39 2.14 6.65
N ALA A 51 -3.86 2.11 7.88
CA ALA A 51 -4.76 1.11 8.41
C ALA A 51 -5.51 1.67 9.60
N ASN A 52 -6.76 1.28 9.80
CA ASN A 52 -7.56 1.74 10.92
C ASN A 52 -8.45 0.63 11.46
N ILE A 53 -8.94 0.78 12.70
CA ILE A 53 -9.88 -0.19 13.30
C ILE A 53 -11.31 0.24 12.97
N ILE A 54 -12.02 -0.58 12.20
CA ILE A 54 -13.39 -0.33 11.75
C ILE A 54 -14.22 -1.60 12.03
N GLY A 55 -15.27 -1.45 12.84
CA GLY A 55 -16.09 -2.60 13.26
C GLY A 55 -15.32 -3.62 14.11
N GLY A 56 -14.28 -3.20 14.83
CA GLY A 56 -13.43 -4.10 15.64
C GLY A 56 -12.32 -4.81 14.84
N GLU A 57 -12.27 -4.62 13.52
CA GLU A 57 -11.28 -5.24 12.64
C GLU A 57 -10.29 -4.22 12.11
N ARG A 58 -9.02 -4.61 11.95
CA ARG A 58 -8.01 -3.79 11.29
C ARG A 58 -8.20 -3.83 9.78
N VAL A 59 -8.59 -2.69 9.22
CA VAL A 59 -8.74 -2.48 7.78
C VAL A 59 -7.49 -1.78 7.26
N PHE A 60 -6.79 -2.40 6.32
CA PHE A 60 -5.62 -1.83 5.67
C PHE A 60 -6.00 -1.25 4.30
N GLY A 61 -5.42 -0.10 3.95
CA GLY A 61 -5.60 0.53 2.65
C GLY A 61 -4.29 1.09 2.13
N MET A 62 -4.07 0.92 0.83
CA MET A 62 -2.95 1.49 0.11
C MET A 62 -3.47 2.39 -1.02
N LEU A 63 -2.88 3.57 -1.14
CA LEU A 63 -3.07 4.50 -2.24
C LEU A 63 -1.74 4.65 -2.98
N CYS A 64 -1.77 4.53 -4.30
CA CYS A 64 -0.62 4.77 -5.15
C CYS A 64 -1.00 5.64 -6.35
N ALA A 65 -0.01 6.30 -6.93
CA ALA A 65 -0.13 7.03 -8.17
C ALA A 65 1.04 6.74 -9.10
N ALA A 66 0.77 6.83 -10.40
CA ALA A 66 1.79 6.82 -11.44
C ALA A 66 2.00 8.25 -11.96
N PRO A 67 3.21 8.59 -12.44
CA PRO A 67 3.46 9.88 -13.08
C PRO A 67 2.55 10.07 -14.29
N ILE A 68 2.19 11.33 -14.58
CA ILE A 68 1.42 11.68 -15.78
C ILE A 68 2.37 11.59 -16.98
N ASN A 69 2.20 10.54 -17.77
CA ASN A 69 2.97 10.36 -19.00
C ASN A 69 2.09 10.78 -20.18
N GLY A 70 2.44 11.87 -20.87
CA GLY A 70 1.68 12.41 -22.00
C GLY A 70 1.52 11.48 -23.22
N LEU A 71 2.08 10.27 -23.19
CA LEU A 71 2.01 9.28 -24.25
C LEU A 71 0.98 8.15 -23.99
N LEU A 72 0.57 7.91 -22.73
CA LEU A 72 -0.22 6.73 -22.34
C LEU A 72 -1.46 7.05 -21.49
N THR A 73 -1.53 8.23 -20.91
CA THR A 73 -2.73 8.73 -20.23
C THR A 73 -3.29 9.86 -21.09
N ASP A 74 -4.58 9.87 -21.40
CA ASP A 74 -5.28 10.92 -22.17
C ASP A 74 -5.32 12.29 -21.43
N GLY A 75 -4.31 12.57 -20.59
CA GLY A 75 -4.24 13.68 -19.65
C GLY A 75 -4.82 13.34 -18.28
N ASP A 76 -5.62 12.28 -18.14
CA ASP A 76 -6.27 11.90 -16.88
C ASP A 76 -5.36 10.98 -16.04
N PRO A 77 -4.88 11.42 -14.86
CA PRO A 77 -3.98 10.62 -14.03
C PRO A 77 -4.63 9.33 -13.53
N VAL A 78 -3.82 8.30 -13.28
CA VAL A 78 -4.30 7.02 -12.74
C VAL A 78 -4.00 6.92 -11.26
N ILE A 79 -5.05 6.68 -10.46
CA ILE A 79 -4.99 6.34 -9.04
C ILE A 79 -5.11 4.82 -8.88
N MET A 80 -4.34 4.29 -7.94
CA MET A 80 -4.33 2.87 -7.60
C MET A 80 -4.70 2.70 -6.14
N ALA A 81 -5.68 1.84 -5.85
CA ALA A 81 -6.16 1.62 -4.49
C ALA A 81 -6.38 0.13 -4.20
N GLY A 82 -6.06 -0.33 -2.99
CA GLY A 82 -6.31 -1.73 -2.63
C GLY A 82 -5.75 -2.16 -1.27
N PRO A 83 -5.91 -3.45 -0.90
CA PRO A 83 -5.50 -3.98 0.40
C PRO A 83 -4.01 -4.38 0.47
N ALA A 84 -3.27 -4.30 -0.64
CA ALA A 84 -1.85 -4.61 -0.72
C ALA A 84 -1.28 -4.13 -2.06
N TYR A 85 0.04 -3.97 -2.12
CA TYR A 85 0.76 -3.54 -3.32
C TYR A 85 0.49 -4.38 -4.57
N HIS A 86 0.31 -5.70 -4.43
CA HIS A 86 0.04 -6.61 -5.55
C HIS A 86 -1.47 -6.79 -5.85
N ARG A 87 -2.35 -6.08 -5.14
CA ARG A 87 -3.82 -6.14 -5.30
C ARG A 87 -4.41 -4.73 -5.46
N LEU A 88 -3.78 -3.91 -6.28
CA LEU A 88 -4.22 -2.54 -6.53
C LEU A 88 -5.19 -2.49 -7.72
N PHE A 89 -6.34 -1.85 -7.50
CA PHE A 89 -7.31 -1.51 -8.53
C PHE A 89 -6.96 -0.15 -9.14
N LYS A 90 -6.85 -0.10 -10.47
CA LYS A 90 -6.53 1.12 -11.21
C LYS A 90 -7.81 1.84 -11.59
N VAL A 91 -7.87 3.14 -11.33
CA VAL A 91 -9.01 3.99 -11.66
C VAL A 91 -8.48 5.32 -12.19
N HIS A 92 -9.15 5.89 -13.20
CA HIS A 92 -8.83 7.25 -13.62
C HIS A 92 -9.27 8.28 -12.56
N LEU A 93 -8.48 9.33 -12.37
CA LEU A 93 -8.73 10.34 -11.34
C LEU A 93 -10.11 10.98 -11.51
N SER A 94 -10.53 11.25 -12.75
CA SER A 94 -11.86 11.81 -13.03
C SER A 94 -13.01 10.98 -12.45
N GLU A 95 -12.91 9.65 -12.50
CA GLU A 95 -13.93 8.74 -11.95
C GLU A 95 -13.96 8.76 -10.42
N THR A 96 -12.80 8.97 -9.78
CA THR A 96 -12.70 9.01 -8.32
C THR A 96 -13.27 10.28 -7.69
N THR A 97 -13.47 11.35 -8.46
CA THR A 97 -13.99 12.63 -7.92
C THR A 97 -15.39 12.51 -7.31
N LYS A 98 -16.21 11.63 -7.89
CA LYS A 98 -17.57 11.31 -7.40
C LYS A 98 -17.57 10.22 -6.32
N GLY A 99 -16.42 9.61 -6.06
CA GLY A 99 -16.29 8.41 -5.24
C GLY A 99 -16.53 7.14 -6.05
N ILE A 100 -15.63 6.16 -5.89
CA ILE A 100 -15.73 4.83 -6.50
C ILE A 100 -15.48 3.75 -5.46
N ASN A 101 -16.22 2.64 -5.55
CA ASN A 101 -16.01 1.49 -4.69
C ASN A 101 -14.78 0.70 -5.13
N VAL A 102 -13.88 0.43 -4.18
CA VAL A 102 -12.67 -0.37 -4.38
C VAL A 102 -12.59 -1.49 -3.34
N PRO A 103 -12.12 -2.68 -3.72
CA PRO A 103 -11.96 -3.79 -2.77
C PRO A 103 -10.81 -3.49 -1.79
N LEU A 104 -11.05 -3.70 -0.49
CA LEU A 104 -10.07 -3.64 0.60
C LEU A 104 -10.07 -4.96 1.39
N GLY A 105 -9.73 -6.04 0.70
CA GLY A 105 -9.82 -7.39 1.26
C GLY A 105 -11.29 -7.82 1.29
N ASP A 106 -11.80 -8.13 2.48
CA ASP A 106 -13.19 -8.58 2.66
C ASP A 106 -14.18 -7.41 2.80
N LYS A 107 -13.68 -6.16 2.83
CA LYS A 107 -14.50 -4.95 2.87
C LYS A 107 -14.45 -4.21 1.54
N THR A 108 -15.46 -3.39 1.29
CA THR A 108 -15.48 -2.42 0.19
C THR A 108 -15.20 -1.04 0.75
N GLY A 109 -14.19 -0.36 0.21
CA GLY A 109 -13.89 1.03 0.54
C GLY A 109 -14.39 1.99 -0.54
N LEU A 110 -14.71 3.22 -0.16
CA LEU A 110 -14.99 4.31 -1.07
C LEU A 110 -13.71 5.11 -1.30
N LEU A 111 -13.12 4.96 -2.48
CA LEU A 111 -12.03 5.80 -2.97
C LEU A 111 -12.60 7.11 -3.48
N GLN A 112 -12.16 8.23 -2.93
CA GLN A 112 -12.53 9.56 -3.40
C GLN A 112 -11.30 10.46 -3.47
N CYS A 113 -11.15 11.19 -4.58
CA CYS A 113 -10.10 12.18 -4.72
C CYS A 113 -10.66 13.57 -5.04
N ASP A 114 -9.91 14.60 -4.69
CA ASP A 114 -10.17 15.96 -5.14
C ASP A 114 -9.91 16.08 -6.65
N PRO A 115 -10.58 17.02 -7.35
CA PRO A 115 -10.22 17.38 -8.72
C PRO A 115 -8.73 17.75 -8.83
N LEU A 116 -8.12 17.45 -9.98
CA LEU A 116 -6.73 17.77 -10.25
C LEU A 116 -6.50 19.28 -10.14
N LYS A 117 -5.54 19.68 -9.31
CA LYS A 117 -5.10 21.07 -9.14
C LYS A 117 -3.88 21.29 -10.01
N THR A 118 -4.01 22.17 -10.99
CA THR A 118 -2.91 22.62 -11.84
C THR A 118 -2.53 24.05 -11.46
N HIS A 119 -1.23 24.34 -11.41
CA HIS A 119 -0.72 25.63 -10.99
C HIS A 119 -0.21 26.44 -12.18
N ALA A 120 -0.44 27.76 -12.18
CA ALA A 120 -0.02 28.65 -13.26
C ALA A 120 1.51 28.83 -13.36
N ASP A 121 2.23 28.52 -12.29
CA ASP A 121 3.69 28.64 -12.15
C ASP A 121 4.46 27.42 -12.70
N LYS A 122 3.79 26.52 -13.43
CA LYS A 122 4.34 25.25 -13.93
C LYS A 122 4.73 24.25 -12.83
N SER A 123 4.24 24.42 -11.60
CA SER A 123 4.38 23.39 -10.58
C SER A 123 3.65 22.11 -10.99
N ALA A 124 4.16 20.97 -10.51
CA ALA A 124 3.59 19.65 -10.80
C ALA A 124 2.11 19.60 -10.35
N PRO A 125 1.20 18.98 -11.13
CA PRO A 125 -0.21 18.85 -10.75
C PRO A 125 -0.38 18.06 -9.44
N GLU A 126 -1.42 18.38 -8.68
CA GLU A 126 -1.67 17.75 -7.38
C GLU A 126 -3.14 17.32 -7.20
N THR A 127 -3.36 16.29 -6.37
CA THR A 127 -4.68 15.90 -5.86
C THR A 127 -4.55 15.41 -4.42
N ALA A 128 -5.67 15.27 -3.72
CA ALA A 128 -5.75 14.59 -2.44
C ALA A 128 -6.75 13.44 -2.56
N CYS A 129 -6.32 12.23 -2.19
CA CYS A 129 -7.12 11.02 -2.27
C CYS A 129 -7.31 10.42 -0.88
N LYS A 130 -8.48 9.85 -0.63
CA LYS A 130 -8.79 9.10 0.59
C LYS A 130 -9.57 7.84 0.27
N ILE A 131 -9.42 6.83 1.13
CA ILE A 131 -10.31 5.68 1.17
C ILE A 131 -11.02 5.67 2.51
N THR A 132 -12.34 5.53 2.47
CA THR A 132 -13.17 5.35 3.66
C THR A 132 -13.90 4.01 3.63
N VAL A 133 -14.18 3.45 4.81
CA VAL A 133 -15.06 2.29 4.98
C VAL A 133 -16.06 2.65 6.08
N ASP A 134 -17.35 2.46 5.82
CA ASP A 134 -18.44 2.87 6.73
C ASP A 134 -18.32 4.34 7.19
N GLY A 135 -17.89 5.23 6.28
CA GLY A 135 -17.66 6.65 6.55
C GLY A 135 -16.40 6.96 7.37
N LYS A 136 -15.66 5.95 7.84
CA LYS A 136 -14.41 6.12 8.60
C LYS A 136 -13.19 6.07 7.69
N MET A 137 -12.22 6.93 7.96
CA MET A 137 -10.99 7.01 7.17
C MET A 137 -10.08 5.80 7.39
N VAL A 138 -9.64 5.18 6.30
CA VAL A 138 -8.64 4.09 6.30
C VAL A 138 -7.26 4.63 5.96
N VAL A 139 -7.17 5.38 4.85
CA VAL A 139 -5.93 5.98 4.35
C VAL A 139 -6.27 7.28 3.62
N SER A 140 -5.38 8.26 3.74
CA SER A 140 -5.48 9.55 3.06
C SER A 140 -4.09 10.02 2.65
N THR A 141 -3.95 10.52 1.42
CA THR A 141 -2.68 11.07 0.96
C THR A 141 -2.87 12.20 -0.06
N LYS A 142 -2.03 13.22 0.05
CA LYS A 142 -1.81 14.20 -1.01
C LYS A 142 -0.83 13.62 -2.03
N ILE A 143 -1.13 13.79 -3.30
CA ILE A 143 -0.38 13.22 -4.42
C ILE A 143 0.09 14.36 -5.31
N THR A 144 1.40 14.44 -5.53
CA THR A 144 2.02 15.33 -6.51
C THR A 144 2.50 14.52 -7.70
N PHE A 145 2.01 14.84 -8.89
CA PHE A 145 2.35 14.15 -10.14
C PHE A 145 3.59 14.77 -10.79
N ALA A 146 4.77 14.51 -10.22
CA ALA A 146 6.03 14.96 -10.81
C ALA A 146 6.56 13.97 -11.88
N ASP A 147 7.28 14.53 -12.87
CA ASP A 147 8.04 13.82 -13.93
C ASP A 147 9.54 14.20 -13.84
N LYS A 148 10.05 14.37 -12.62
CA LYS A 148 11.48 14.58 -12.39
C LYS A 148 12.25 13.27 -12.52
#